data_AF-H9UCS1-F1
#
_entry.id   AF-H9UCS1-F1
#
_cell.length_a   1.000
_cell.length_b   1.000
_cell.length_c   1.000
_cell.angle_alpha   90.00
_cell.angle_beta   90.00
_cell.angle_gamma   90.00
#
_symmetry.space_group_name_H-M   'P 1'
#
loop_
_entity.id
_entity.type
_entity.pdbx_description
1 polymer ?
#
loop_
_entity_poly.entity_id
_entity_poly.type
_entity_poly.pdbx_seq_one_letter_code
_entity_poly.pdbx_strand_id
1 'polypeptide(L)'
;MRKFVVNLCCLLTFLLLLVLKVYAADSMNIDWSRPNFVSSTFPISNYDQSKPESAFGAVYARNISVRVIGSNVVAVNAYKIQTVQADPGAGPFRDVSQTHAVDFDRNGYSDIVAVTYGGMLVVKRNTMPNIGTLDFQDVTSYVIGNSSYSYIAGDGTMVVDDFNNDGKLDLFLYNAKYQAAFINDVITPKPTIQDKGKNIAITRINKDSKFLTNWTVSAMASYDFDKDGYKDIIYADMSGRIWFWKNDPTRGNSRFFDTSKITLLFSDPDIGTTASNGGAVLDIGDLNGDGVPDIVAGNTDKRGIFIYYGELVNNEIKYNPTKKVAIVNLDGDLGTEASVDITIPNSKSPKYLPSFGPTIVKVTDLDRDGKPDIFVGTDAWRQGKNFGGSIYLFKGTSRDTTGKPKFTSLELVKGSYSSENKPPYDFDAGAIGDLDNDGIPDFVAADGNHSGNFYKVITKTVQQYVTEPGILLSDYLTNLVNFKLPDGTITRGIPRSVLQYYFVYAIEVEVSFTNDGSGKFEIRYSKGAIKDPTIIDPKNFPLMLDPNKIDPNTKEWLPMDPKPVPFNGSFKARVVLSTPSPDPQILIVLYPDNQNTAPHLKSVVYRIWTKPATVEIKGFRWLKSTW
;
A
#
# COMPACT_ATOMS: atom_id res chain seq x y z
N MET A 1 15.93 61.60 -36.89
CA MET A 1 15.89 60.20 -36.44
C MET A 1 17.30 59.74 -36.09
N ARG A 2 17.68 59.77 -34.80
CA ARG A 2 18.88 59.08 -34.29
C ARG A 2 18.36 57.88 -33.47
N LYS A 3 18.57 56.67 -33.99
CA LYS A 3 18.15 55.42 -33.34
C LYS A 3 19.13 55.11 -32.19
N PHE A 4 18.63 55.12 -30.97
CA PHE A 4 19.26 54.42 -29.85
C PHE A 4 19.04 52.92 -30.06
N VAL A 5 20.10 52.17 -30.31
CA VAL A 5 20.10 50.71 -30.26
C VAL A 5 20.65 50.32 -28.89
N VAL A 6 19.76 49.97 -27.97
CA VAL A 6 20.15 49.36 -26.69
C VAL A 6 20.38 47.88 -26.94
N ASN A 7 21.54 47.39 -26.49
CA ASN A 7 22.02 46.03 -26.69
C ASN A 7 21.14 45.05 -25.90
N LEU A 8 20.29 44.29 -26.60
CA LEU A 8 19.30 43.37 -26.02
C LEU A 8 19.95 42.23 -25.18
N CYS A 9 21.22 41.92 -25.43
CA CYS A 9 21.97 40.90 -24.68
C CYS A 9 22.30 41.30 -23.23
N CYS A 10 22.51 42.58 -22.94
CA CYS A 10 22.82 43.04 -21.58
C CYS A 10 21.57 43.07 -20.68
N LEU A 11 20.39 43.33 -21.25
CA LEU A 11 19.14 43.34 -20.48
C LEU A 11 18.71 41.92 -20.08
N LEU A 12 18.93 40.92 -20.94
CA LEU A 12 18.63 39.52 -20.61
C LEU A 12 19.56 38.97 -19.52
N THR A 13 20.85 39.30 -19.54
CA THR A 13 21.79 38.89 -18.49
C THR A 13 21.50 39.60 -17.17
N PHE A 14 21.14 40.89 -17.19
CA PHE A 14 20.77 41.62 -15.97
C PHE A 14 19.45 41.11 -15.37
N LEU A 15 18.46 40.75 -16.19
CA LEU A 15 17.19 40.19 -15.71
C LEU A 15 17.38 38.77 -15.15
N LEU A 16 18.23 37.94 -15.76
CA LEU A 16 18.57 36.60 -15.25
C LEU A 16 19.33 36.69 -13.91
N LEU A 17 20.27 37.64 -13.78
CA LEU A 17 21.01 37.90 -12.53
C LEU A 17 20.14 38.51 -11.43
N LEU A 18 19.14 39.34 -11.78
CA LEU A 18 18.21 39.92 -10.79
C LEU A 18 17.18 38.88 -10.31
N VAL A 19 16.69 38.02 -11.21
CA VAL A 19 15.82 36.89 -10.86
C VAL A 19 16.58 35.80 -10.09
N LEU A 20 17.89 35.64 -10.27
CA LEU A 20 18.70 34.79 -9.37
C LEU A 20 18.94 35.46 -8.00
N LYS A 21 19.26 36.76 -7.96
CA LYS A 21 19.55 37.50 -6.71
C LYS A 21 18.38 37.64 -5.76
N VAL A 22 17.14 37.78 -6.25
CA VAL A 22 15.96 37.93 -5.38
C VAL A 22 15.57 36.60 -4.70
N TYR A 23 15.90 35.45 -5.30
CA TYR A 23 15.55 34.13 -4.76
C TYR A 23 16.65 33.56 -3.83
N ALA A 24 17.90 33.99 -4.02
CA ALA A 24 19.06 33.56 -3.23
C ALA A 24 19.00 34.00 -1.75
N ALA A 25 18.52 35.22 -1.50
CA ALA A 25 18.44 35.79 -0.15
C ALA A 25 17.41 35.08 0.75
N ASP A 26 16.37 34.48 0.19
CA ASP A 26 15.27 33.89 0.96
C ASP A 26 15.63 32.55 1.62
N SER A 27 16.57 31.77 1.07
CA SER A 27 16.89 30.43 1.62
C SER A 27 17.63 30.45 2.95
N MET A 28 18.50 31.46 3.15
CA MET A 28 19.23 31.68 4.41
C MET A 28 18.43 32.44 5.46
N ASN A 29 17.33 33.11 5.07
CA ASN A 29 16.46 33.85 5.98
C ASN A 29 15.37 32.99 6.63
N ILE A 30 15.26 31.71 6.26
CA ILE A 30 14.35 30.76 6.91
C ILE A 30 14.95 30.34 8.25
N ASP A 31 14.16 30.44 9.31
CA ASP A 31 14.50 29.82 10.59
C ASP A 31 14.30 28.30 10.50
N TRP A 32 15.35 27.60 10.07
CA TRP A 32 15.39 26.16 9.93
C TRP A 32 15.27 25.39 11.25
N SER A 33 15.33 26.07 12.40
CA SER A 33 15.11 25.46 13.72
C SER A 33 13.63 25.37 14.10
N ARG A 34 12.76 26.06 13.36
CA ARG A 34 11.31 26.18 13.67
C ARG A 34 10.45 25.80 12.45
N PRO A 35 10.41 24.53 12.06
CA PRO A 35 9.49 24.06 11.02
C PRO A 35 8.03 24.30 11.43
N ASN A 36 7.16 24.50 10.44
CA ASN A 36 5.72 24.54 10.70
C ASN A 36 5.21 23.15 11.08
N PHE A 37 5.69 22.11 10.39
CA PHE A 37 5.29 20.73 10.65
C PHE A 37 6.47 19.76 10.54
N VAL A 38 6.41 18.67 11.31
CA VAL A 38 7.41 17.61 11.38
C VAL A 38 6.70 16.27 11.31
N SER A 39 7.23 15.33 10.54
CA SER A 39 6.71 13.96 10.51
C SER A 39 7.10 13.19 11.77
N SER A 40 6.41 12.07 12.02
CA SER A 40 6.99 11.02 12.85
C SER A 40 8.32 10.53 12.23
N THR A 41 9.16 9.91 13.05
CA THR A 41 10.37 9.26 12.52
C THR A 41 9.96 7.97 11.84
N PHE A 42 10.32 7.84 10.57
CA PHE A 42 10.19 6.61 9.82
C PHE A 42 11.47 5.76 10.00
N PRO A 43 11.38 4.41 9.96
CA PRO A 43 10.17 3.65 9.70
C PRO A 43 9.18 3.62 10.86
N ILE A 44 7.88 3.53 10.54
CA ILE A 44 6.83 3.32 11.53
C ILE A 44 6.76 1.84 11.93
N SER A 45 6.20 1.57 13.12
CA SER A 45 6.22 0.24 13.71
C SER A 45 5.32 -0.78 13.02
N ASN A 46 4.10 -0.39 12.67
CA ASN A 46 3.15 -1.23 11.98
C ASN A 46 2.95 -0.64 10.59
N TYR A 47 3.15 -1.47 9.58
CA TYR A 47 2.99 -1.11 8.19
C TYR A 47 2.42 -2.31 7.43
N ASP A 48 1.81 -2.02 6.29
CA ASP A 48 1.22 -3.03 5.42
C ASP A 48 2.36 -3.85 4.76
N GLN A 49 2.43 -5.14 5.06
CA GLN A 49 3.47 -6.02 4.53
C GLN A 49 3.31 -6.28 3.02
N SER A 50 2.14 -6.01 2.44
CA SER A 50 1.93 -6.01 0.98
C SER A 50 2.47 -4.75 0.30
N LYS A 51 2.69 -3.67 1.05
CA LYS A 51 3.24 -2.38 0.59
C LYS A 51 4.29 -1.87 1.58
N PRO A 52 5.39 -2.61 1.78
CA PRO A 52 6.27 -2.38 2.91
C PRO A 52 7.06 -1.08 2.82
N GLU A 53 7.18 -0.46 1.64
CA GLU A 53 7.67 0.90 1.48
C GLU A 53 6.88 1.94 2.29
N SER A 54 5.61 1.65 2.61
CA SER A 54 4.78 2.47 3.51
C SER A 54 5.38 2.62 4.90
N ALA A 55 6.22 1.67 5.34
CA ALA A 55 7.02 1.79 6.55
C ALA A 55 7.83 3.10 6.56
N PHE A 56 8.31 3.55 5.40
CA PHE A 56 9.13 4.75 5.23
C PHE A 56 8.35 6.02 4.84
N GLY A 57 7.01 5.98 4.92
CA GLY A 57 6.17 7.06 4.41
C GLY A 57 6.26 7.20 2.89
N ALA A 58 6.65 6.13 2.19
CA ALA A 58 6.68 6.06 0.75
C ALA A 58 5.39 5.45 0.19
N VAL A 59 4.99 5.92 -0.99
CA VAL A 59 3.86 5.38 -1.76
C VAL A 59 4.33 4.55 -2.96
N TYR A 60 5.64 4.54 -3.19
CA TYR A 60 6.26 3.80 -4.28
C TYR A 60 7.71 3.47 -3.95
N ALA A 61 8.12 2.28 -4.35
CA ALA A 61 9.48 1.80 -4.30
C ALA A 61 9.85 1.14 -5.64
N ARG A 62 11.13 1.22 -6.03
CA ARG A 62 11.71 0.40 -7.09
C ARG A 62 13.09 -0.07 -6.69
N ASN A 63 13.37 -1.35 -6.86
CA ASN A 63 14.56 -2.06 -6.40
C ASN A 63 14.85 -1.84 -4.92
N ILE A 64 13.83 -1.58 -4.09
CA ILE A 64 13.97 -1.39 -2.65
C ILE A 64 13.10 -2.42 -1.94
N SER A 65 13.69 -3.03 -0.93
CA SER A 65 13.07 -3.93 0.03
C SER A 65 13.10 -3.30 1.42
N VAL A 66 12.17 -3.71 2.28
CA VAL A 66 12.19 -3.38 3.70
C VAL A 66 12.46 -4.65 4.48
N ARG A 67 13.44 -4.62 5.38
CA ARG A 67 13.95 -5.79 6.10
C ARG A 67 14.26 -5.46 7.54
N VAL A 68 14.31 -6.47 8.40
CA VAL A 68 14.86 -6.32 9.74
C VAL A 68 16.29 -6.83 9.75
N ILE A 69 17.24 -5.91 10.03
CA ILE A 69 18.66 -6.23 10.19
C ILE A 69 19.09 -5.88 11.62
N GLY A 70 19.42 -6.90 12.40
CA GLY A 70 19.60 -6.78 13.84
C GLY A 70 18.28 -6.38 14.50
N SER A 71 18.20 -5.16 15.04
CA SER A 71 16.98 -4.60 15.63
C SER A 71 16.40 -3.42 14.84
N ASN A 72 16.92 -3.16 13.63
CA ASN A 72 16.49 -2.03 12.81
C ASN A 72 15.66 -2.54 11.63
N VAL A 73 14.48 -1.95 11.45
CA VAL A 73 13.79 -1.98 10.15
C VAL A 73 14.55 -1.03 9.23
N VAL A 74 14.99 -1.51 8.07
CA VAL A 74 15.77 -0.73 7.10
C VAL A 74 15.17 -0.84 5.71
N ALA A 75 15.26 0.25 4.94
CA ALA A 75 15.08 0.17 3.50
C ALA A 75 16.44 -0.03 2.83
N VAL A 76 16.54 -1.04 1.99
CA VAL A 76 17.77 -1.47 1.32
C VAL A 76 17.44 -1.89 -0.10
N ASN A 77 18.41 -1.90 -1.00
CA ASN A 77 18.19 -2.46 -2.32
C ASN A 77 17.65 -3.90 -2.25
N ALA A 78 16.76 -4.25 -3.16
CA ALA A 78 16.17 -5.57 -3.23
C ALA A 78 17.21 -6.64 -3.58
N TYR A 79 17.04 -7.84 -3.04
CA TYR A 79 17.78 -9.00 -3.51
C TYR A 79 17.28 -9.47 -4.87
N LYS A 80 18.16 -10.09 -5.65
CA LYS A 80 17.81 -10.68 -6.93
C LYS A 80 16.91 -11.89 -6.70
N ILE A 81 15.78 -11.92 -7.39
CA ILE A 81 14.88 -13.06 -7.37
C ILE A 81 15.43 -14.16 -8.28
N GLN A 82 15.51 -15.38 -7.74
CA GLN A 82 15.87 -16.57 -8.48
C GLN A 82 14.65 -17.21 -9.12
N THR A 83 13.59 -17.40 -8.34
CA THR A 83 12.35 -18.05 -8.80
C THR A 83 11.20 -17.72 -7.85
N VAL A 84 9.98 -17.79 -8.37
CA VAL A 84 8.76 -17.82 -7.56
C VAL A 84 8.31 -19.27 -7.51
N GLN A 85 8.44 -19.91 -6.34
CA GLN A 85 8.09 -21.31 -6.16
C GLN A 85 6.87 -21.42 -5.25
N ALA A 86 5.90 -22.22 -5.66
CA ALA A 86 4.76 -22.59 -4.82
C ALA A 86 4.97 -24.02 -4.31
N ASP A 87 5.17 -24.17 -3.01
CA ASP A 87 5.34 -25.46 -2.37
C ASP A 87 4.09 -25.79 -1.53
N PRO A 88 3.47 -26.96 -1.72
CA PRO A 88 2.40 -27.40 -0.84
C PRO A 88 2.96 -27.71 0.54
N GLY A 89 2.19 -27.39 1.57
CA GLY A 89 2.49 -27.71 2.95
C GLY A 89 1.24 -28.04 3.75
N ALA A 90 1.46 -28.65 4.90
CA ALA A 90 0.45 -28.79 5.95
C ALA A 90 0.93 -27.99 7.16
N GLY A 91 0.01 -27.29 7.84
CA GLY A 91 0.36 -26.26 8.81
C GLY A 91 -0.50 -26.28 10.06
N PRO A 92 -0.19 -25.41 11.03
CA PRO A 92 -0.91 -25.35 12.29
C PRO A 92 -2.29 -24.66 12.16
N PHE A 93 -2.70 -24.33 10.94
CA PHE A 93 -3.96 -23.70 10.62
C PHE A 93 -4.95 -24.78 10.22
N ARG A 94 -6.10 -24.84 10.89
CA ARG A 94 -7.24 -25.68 10.49
C ARG A 94 -8.50 -24.87 10.75
N ASP A 95 -9.51 -25.02 9.91
CA ASP A 95 -10.78 -24.28 10.03
C ASP A 95 -10.59 -22.76 9.89
N VAL A 96 -9.59 -22.29 9.12
CA VAL A 96 -9.30 -20.86 8.95
C VAL A 96 -10.18 -20.26 7.88
N SER A 97 -10.93 -19.21 8.22
CA SER A 97 -11.68 -18.44 7.23
C SER A 97 -10.83 -17.30 6.68
N GLN A 98 -10.05 -16.61 7.49
CA GLN A 98 -9.34 -15.41 7.05
C GLN A 98 -7.94 -15.36 7.64
N THR A 99 -7.01 -14.81 6.87
CA THR A 99 -5.61 -14.63 7.28
C THR A 99 -5.12 -13.23 6.93
N HIS A 100 -4.25 -12.68 7.76
CA HIS A 100 -3.49 -11.47 7.51
C HIS A 100 -2.06 -11.67 8.02
N ALA A 101 -1.07 -11.28 7.23
CA ALA A 101 0.34 -11.42 7.59
C ALA A 101 0.89 -10.10 8.09
N VAL A 102 1.67 -10.14 9.18
CA VAL A 102 2.17 -8.95 9.85
C VAL A 102 3.36 -9.30 10.74
N ASP A 103 4.41 -8.50 10.74
CA ASP A 103 5.53 -8.65 11.68
C ASP A 103 5.24 -7.86 12.98
N PHE A 104 4.43 -8.43 13.89
CA PHE A 104 3.96 -7.70 15.07
C PHE A 104 5.03 -7.58 16.17
N ASP A 105 6.03 -8.47 16.17
CA ASP A 105 7.13 -8.44 17.13
C ASP A 105 8.44 -7.88 16.58
N ARG A 106 8.44 -7.50 15.29
CA ARG A 106 9.52 -6.79 14.60
C ARG A 106 10.79 -7.60 14.48
N ASN A 107 10.64 -8.90 14.26
CA ASN A 107 11.75 -9.82 14.09
C ASN A 107 12.18 -9.98 12.61
N GLY A 108 11.42 -9.40 11.67
CA GLY A 108 11.63 -9.45 10.23
C GLY A 108 10.84 -10.54 9.50
N TYR A 109 10.17 -11.41 10.24
CA TYR A 109 9.47 -12.57 9.71
C TYR A 109 7.99 -12.38 9.99
N SER A 110 7.21 -12.18 8.94
CA SER A 110 5.77 -11.94 9.06
C SER A 110 5.11 -13.10 9.80
N ASP A 111 4.38 -12.74 10.85
CA ASP A 111 3.50 -13.59 11.61
C ASP A 111 2.11 -13.65 10.96
N ILE A 112 1.20 -14.44 11.51
CA ILE A 112 -0.15 -14.60 10.96
C ILE A 112 -1.21 -14.31 12.03
N VAL A 113 -2.11 -13.38 11.71
CA VAL A 113 -3.41 -13.23 12.37
C VAL A 113 -4.44 -13.97 11.55
N ALA A 114 -5.19 -14.86 12.19
CA ALA A 114 -6.23 -15.65 11.54
C ALA A 114 -7.55 -15.60 12.33
N VAL A 115 -8.65 -15.77 11.60
CA VAL A 115 -9.97 -16.04 12.17
C VAL A 115 -10.45 -17.38 11.63
N THR A 116 -11.04 -18.21 12.49
CA THR A 116 -11.62 -19.49 12.09
C THR A 116 -13.09 -19.36 11.68
N TYR A 117 -13.65 -20.33 10.93
CA TYR A 117 -15.09 -20.35 10.62
C TYR A 117 -15.94 -20.35 11.90
N GLY A 118 -15.49 -21.05 12.94
CA GLY A 118 -16.10 -21.01 14.28
C GLY A 118 -16.01 -19.67 15.02
N GLY A 119 -15.30 -18.68 14.48
CA GLY A 119 -15.15 -17.35 15.06
C GLY A 119 -14.09 -17.26 16.16
N MET A 120 -13.06 -18.11 16.10
CA MET A 120 -11.90 -18.00 16.97
C MET A 120 -10.85 -17.11 16.30
N LEU A 121 -10.41 -16.06 16.97
CA LEU A 121 -9.20 -15.33 16.59
C LEU A 121 -7.99 -16.14 17.06
N VAL A 122 -7.01 -16.30 16.18
CA VAL A 122 -5.75 -16.99 16.44
C VAL A 122 -4.62 -16.12 15.93
N VAL A 123 -3.66 -15.80 16.79
CA VAL A 123 -2.41 -15.14 16.40
C VAL A 123 -1.31 -16.17 16.53
N LYS A 124 -0.55 -16.38 15.46
CA LYS A 124 0.60 -17.27 15.47
C LYS A 124 1.86 -16.53 15.05
N ARG A 125 2.94 -16.77 15.79
CA ARG A 125 4.26 -16.21 15.51
C ARG A 125 5.04 -17.10 14.55
N ASN A 126 5.72 -16.49 13.59
CA ASN A 126 6.66 -17.17 12.71
C ASN A 126 7.93 -17.57 13.46
N THR A 127 8.28 -18.86 13.41
CA THR A 127 9.43 -19.44 14.13
C THR A 127 10.57 -19.88 13.21
N MET A 128 10.45 -19.59 11.91
CA MET A 128 11.50 -19.82 10.90
C MET A 128 12.90 -19.37 11.34
N PRO A 129 13.10 -18.24 12.05
CA PRO A 129 14.43 -17.80 12.49
C PRO A 129 15.14 -18.82 13.38
N ASN A 130 14.36 -19.60 14.14
CA ASN A 130 14.87 -20.52 15.15
C ASN A 130 15.11 -21.92 14.60
N ILE A 131 14.29 -22.36 13.64
CA ILE A 131 14.28 -23.75 13.16
C ILE A 131 14.76 -23.91 11.71
N GLY A 132 14.93 -22.81 10.97
CA GLY A 132 15.43 -22.80 9.59
C GLY A 132 14.39 -23.15 8.53
N THR A 133 13.12 -23.32 8.90
CA THR A 133 12.00 -23.62 7.99
C THR A 133 10.74 -22.90 8.43
N LEU A 134 9.86 -22.51 7.50
CA LEU A 134 8.63 -21.79 7.85
C LEU A 134 7.70 -22.66 8.72
N ASP A 135 7.51 -22.24 9.97
CA ASP A 135 6.63 -22.83 10.97
C ASP A 135 6.04 -21.74 11.87
N PHE A 136 4.89 -22.00 12.49
CA PHE A 136 4.19 -21.04 13.32
C PHE A 136 3.78 -21.61 14.67
N GLN A 137 4.00 -20.83 15.73
CA GLN A 137 3.58 -21.16 17.09
C GLN A 137 2.44 -20.26 17.57
N ASP A 138 1.52 -20.82 18.37
CA ASP A 138 0.43 -20.03 18.96
C ASP A 138 0.94 -18.97 19.93
N VAL A 139 0.38 -17.76 19.82
CA VAL A 139 0.67 -16.63 20.71
C VAL A 139 -0.55 -16.29 21.54
N THR A 140 -1.70 -16.12 20.89
CA THR A 140 -2.97 -15.90 21.57
C THR A 140 -4.11 -16.48 20.76
N SER A 141 -5.14 -16.98 21.44
CA SER A 141 -6.37 -17.41 20.81
C SER A 141 -7.56 -17.16 21.71
N TYR A 142 -8.65 -16.65 21.14
CA TYR A 142 -9.90 -16.48 21.87
C TYR A 142 -11.10 -16.42 20.92
N VAL A 143 -12.25 -16.90 21.39
CA VAL A 143 -13.52 -16.74 20.68
C VAL A 143 -13.88 -15.26 20.58
N ILE A 144 -14.18 -14.79 19.37
CA ILE A 144 -14.69 -13.45 19.10
C ILE A 144 -16.12 -13.37 19.63
N GLY A 145 -16.29 -12.62 20.71
CA GLY A 145 -17.54 -12.45 21.43
C GLY A 145 -17.39 -11.38 22.51
N ASN A 146 -18.49 -10.94 23.10
CA ASN A 146 -18.53 -10.02 24.23
C ASN A 146 -19.73 -10.33 25.14
N SER A 147 -20.03 -9.48 26.12
CA SER A 147 -21.14 -9.69 27.06
C SER A 147 -22.51 -9.86 26.39
N SER A 148 -22.69 -9.33 25.18
CA SER A 148 -23.95 -9.39 24.41
C SER A 148 -23.98 -10.53 23.39
N TYR A 149 -22.82 -11.01 22.96
CA TYR A 149 -22.65 -12.09 21.98
C TYR A 149 -21.61 -13.08 22.49
N SER A 150 -22.03 -14.25 22.96
CA SER A 150 -21.10 -15.27 23.48
C SER A 150 -20.08 -15.72 22.41
N TYR A 151 -20.49 -15.72 21.14
CA TYR A 151 -19.63 -15.86 19.98
C TYR A 151 -20.30 -15.25 18.74
N ILE A 152 -19.50 -14.97 17.70
CA ILE A 152 -19.97 -14.76 16.32
C ILE A 152 -19.19 -15.69 15.39
N ALA A 153 -19.77 -16.07 14.25
CA ALA A 153 -19.05 -16.89 13.26
C ALA A 153 -18.03 -16.04 12.48
N GLY A 154 -16.96 -16.67 12.01
CA GLY A 154 -15.87 -16.01 11.28
C GLY A 154 -15.96 -16.12 9.77
N ASP A 155 -17.05 -16.70 9.25
CA ASP A 155 -17.38 -16.66 7.82
C ASP A 155 -17.49 -15.21 7.31
N GLY A 156 -17.33 -14.98 6.01
CA GLY A 156 -17.39 -13.65 5.42
C GLY A 156 -16.00 -13.07 5.13
N THR A 157 -15.65 -11.91 5.71
CA THR A 157 -14.38 -11.22 5.39
C THR A 157 -13.84 -10.47 6.60
N MET A 158 -12.52 -10.31 6.68
CA MET A 158 -11.86 -9.48 7.68
C MET A 158 -10.82 -8.53 7.07
N VAL A 159 -10.46 -7.50 7.82
CA VAL A 159 -9.30 -6.63 7.55
C VAL A 159 -8.61 -6.28 8.87
N VAL A 160 -7.29 -6.19 8.85
CA VAL A 160 -6.45 -5.85 9.99
C VAL A 160 -5.64 -4.61 9.63
N ASP A 161 -5.67 -3.60 10.48
CA ASP A 161 -4.91 -2.35 10.30
C ASP A 161 -4.87 -1.59 11.64
N ASP A 162 -4.12 -0.50 11.74
CA ASP A 162 -4.16 0.43 12.88
C ASP A 162 -5.29 1.45 12.68
N PHE A 163 -6.54 1.01 12.87
CA PHE A 163 -7.73 1.84 12.61
C PHE A 163 -7.87 3.04 13.54
N ASN A 164 -7.12 3.06 14.65
CA ASN A 164 -7.24 4.06 15.69
C ASN A 164 -5.96 4.91 15.90
N ASN A 165 -4.90 4.63 15.14
CA ASN A 165 -3.60 5.29 15.20
C ASN A 165 -2.91 5.17 16.58
N ASP A 166 -3.16 4.10 17.33
CA ASP A 166 -2.51 3.83 18.63
C ASP A 166 -1.23 2.97 18.51
N GLY A 167 -0.87 2.58 17.28
CA GLY A 167 0.29 1.77 16.99
C GLY A 167 0.10 0.28 17.30
N LYS A 168 -1.13 -0.18 17.55
CA LYS A 168 -1.48 -1.59 17.66
C LYS A 168 -2.22 -2.06 16.41
N LEU A 169 -2.39 -3.37 16.32
CA LEU A 169 -3.14 -3.99 15.26
C LEU A 169 -4.59 -4.16 15.71
N ASP A 170 -5.48 -3.51 14.99
CA ASP A 170 -6.93 -3.66 15.13
C ASP A 170 -7.47 -4.62 14.08
N LEU A 171 -8.64 -5.20 14.32
CA LEU A 171 -9.33 -6.07 13.36
C LEU A 171 -10.78 -5.66 13.21
N PHE A 172 -11.22 -5.60 11.96
CA PHE A 172 -12.62 -5.51 11.60
C PHE A 172 -13.07 -6.78 10.86
N LEU A 173 -14.13 -7.42 11.35
CA LEU A 173 -14.74 -8.61 10.77
C LEU A 173 -16.20 -8.32 10.40
N TYR A 174 -16.63 -8.77 9.23
CA TYR A 174 -18.02 -8.74 8.82
C TYR A 174 -18.45 -10.07 8.19
N ASN A 175 -19.49 -10.68 8.76
CA ASN A 175 -19.85 -12.07 8.44
C ASN A 175 -21.18 -12.24 7.68
N ALA A 176 -21.43 -13.46 7.21
CA ALA A 176 -22.64 -13.81 6.45
C ALA A 176 -23.95 -13.77 7.29
N LYS A 177 -23.86 -13.46 8.58
CA LYS A 177 -25.00 -13.25 9.50
C LYS A 177 -25.22 -11.78 9.83
N TYR A 178 -24.66 -10.86 9.04
CA TYR A 178 -24.71 -9.41 9.24
C TYR A 178 -24.06 -8.94 10.53
N GLN A 179 -23.18 -9.74 11.13
CA GLN A 179 -22.50 -9.37 12.37
C GLN A 179 -21.18 -8.68 12.03
N ALA A 180 -21.00 -7.48 12.57
CA ALA A 180 -19.77 -6.72 12.50
C ALA A 180 -19.08 -6.77 13.86
N ALA A 181 -17.79 -7.06 13.89
CA ALA A 181 -16.96 -6.97 15.08
C ALA A 181 -15.74 -6.07 14.83
N PHE A 182 -15.48 -5.20 15.79
CA PHE A 182 -14.24 -4.42 15.86
C PHE A 182 -13.47 -4.82 17.11
N ILE A 183 -12.20 -5.15 16.93
CA ILE A 183 -11.25 -5.54 17.98
C ILE A 183 -10.10 -4.54 17.95
N ASN A 184 -9.93 -3.75 19.01
CA ASN A 184 -8.96 -2.64 19.05
C ASN A 184 -7.54 -3.03 19.54
N ASP A 185 -7.23 -4.33 19.55
CA ASP A 185 -5.91 -4.88 19.88
C ASP A 185 -6.00 -6.40 19.66
N VAL A 186 -5.51 -6.94 18.54
CA VAL A 186 -5.64 -8.37 18.25
C VAL A 186 -4.69 -9.24 19.08
N ILE A 187 -3.53 -8.70 19.46
CA ILE A 187 -2.41 -9.44 20.06
C ILE A 187 -2.64 -9.67 21.56
N THR A 188 -3.17 -8.68 22.28
CA THR A 188 -3.37 -8.79 23.72
C THR A 188 -4.42 -9.86 24.06
N PRO A 189 -4.09 -10.88 24.89
CA PRO A 189 -5.04 -11.93 25.30
C PRO A 189 -6.28 -11.38 26.01
N LYS A 190 -7.42 -12.03 25.78
CA LYS A 190 -8.73 -11.65 26.36
C LYS A 190 -9.39 -12.84 27.07
N PRO A 191 -8.88 -13.22 28.26
CA PRO A 191 -9.30 -14.44 28.95
C PRO A 191 -10.70 -14.33 29.55
N THR A 192 -11.18 -13.13 29.88
CA THR A 192 -12.48 -12.92 30.51
C THR A 192 -13.48 -12.21 29.60
N ILE A 193 -14.77 -12.37 29.88
CA ILE A 193 -15.84 -11.62 29.17
C ILE A 193 -15.73 -10.11 29.40
N GLN A 194 -15.17 -9.68 30.54
CA GLN A 194 -14.96 -8.28 30.85
C GLN A 194 -13.85 -7.67 29.97
N ASP A 195 -12.76 -8.40 29.76
CA ASP A 195 -11.67 -7.97 28.86
C ASP A 195 -12.14 -7.90 27.42
N LYS A 196 -12.98 -8.87 27.02
CA LYS A 196 -13.67 -8.83 25.73
C LYS A 196 -14.60 -7.62 25.61
N GLY A 197 -15.42 -7.33 26.61
CA GLY A 197 -16.33 -6.17 26.60
C GLY A 197 -15.64 -4.81 26.51
N LYS A 198 -14.38 -4.70 26.96
CA LYS A 198 -13.57 -3.48 26.81
C LYS A 198 -13.04 -3.27 25.39
N ASN A 199 -12.68 -4.36 24.71
CA ASN A 199 -11.88 -4.31 23.48
C ASN A 199 -12.62 -4.77 22.22
N ILE A 200 -13.72 -5.51 22.39
CA ILE A 200 -14.50 -6.11 21.29
C ILE A 200 -15.90 -5.50 21.29
N ALA A 201 -16.16 -4.65 20.30
CA ALA A 201 -17.50 -4.17 20.01
C ALA A 201 -18.11 -5.05 18.93
N ILE A 202 -19.38 -5.43 19.11
CA ILE A 202 -20.11 -6.28 18.16
C ILE A 202 -21.50 -5.70 17.96
N THR A 203 -21.92 -5.60 16.71
CA THR A 203 -23.29 -5.22 16.36
C THR A 203 -23.77 -5.99 15.13
N ARG A 204 -25.07 -5.90 14.84
CA ARG A 204 -25.59 -6.30 13.53
C ARG A 204 -25.71 -5.08 12.64
N ILE A 205 -25.12 -5.14 11.45
CA ILE A 205 -25.17 -4.10 10.43
C ILE A 205 -25.82 -4.70 9.20
N ASN A 206 -26.91 -4.10 8.74
CA ASN A 206 -27.56 -4.55 7.53
C ASN A 206 -28.11 -3.34 6.76
N LYS A 207 -27.87 -3.30 5.44
CA LYS A 207 -28.49 -2.36 4.50
C LYS A 207 -29.70 -3.00 3.79
N ASP A 208 -29.57 -4.26 3.41
CA ASP A 208 -30.60 -5.12 2.82
C ASP A 208 -30.14 -6.58 2.80
N SER A 209 -30.99 -7.49 2.32
CA SER A 209 -30.70 -8.93 2.33
C SER A 209 -29.43 -9.35 1.56
N LYS A 210 -28.84 -8.47 0.74
CA LYS A 210 -27.67 -8.75 -0.10
C LYS A 210 -26.39 -8.09 0.40
N PHE A 211 -26.47 -7.30 1.47
CA PHE A 211 -25.32 -6.59 2.06
C PHE A 211 -24.47 -7.53 2.93
N LEU A 212 -23.92 -8.59 2.36
CA LEU A 212 -23.02 -9.56 3.00
C LEU A 212 -22.27 -10.34 1.92
N THR A 213 -21.22 -11.07 2.29
CA THR A 213 -20.67 -12.16 1.47
C THR A 213 -21.19 -13.47 2.05
N ASN A 214 -21.81 -14.33 1.23
CA ASN A 214 -22.46 -15.56 1.76
C ASN A 214 -21.41 -16.57 2.28
N TRP A 215 -20.14 -16.33 2.00
CA TRP A 215 -19.02 -17.21 2.24
C TRP A 215 -17.77 -16.40 2.55
N THR A 216 -16.77 -17.12 3.04
CA THR A 216 -15.41 -16.65 3.22
C THR A 216 -14.78 -16.22 1.90
N VAL A 217 -14.30 -14.97 1.84
CA VAL A 217 -13.60 -14.36 0.69
C VAL A 217 -12.72 -13.19 1.15
N SER A 218 -11.74 -12.79 0.33
CA SER A 218 -11.09 -11.47 0.50
C SER A 218 -11.97 -10.38 -0.11
N ALA A 219 -12.85 -9.76 0.70
CA ALA A 219 -13.81 -8.76 0.22
C ALA A 219 -13.69 -7.41 0.94
N MET A 220 -12.62 -7.21 1.71
CA MET A 220 -12.31 -5.94 2.35
C MET A 220 -10.85 -5.55 2.14
N ALA A 221 -10.64 -4.25 2.02
CA ALA A 221 -9.32 -3.62 2.10
C ALA A 221 -9.40 -2.35 2.96
N SER A 222 -8.28 -2.00 3.60
CA SER A 222 -8.16 -0.78 4.40
C SER A 222 -7.37 0.29 3.65
N TYR A 223 -7.84 1.53 3.68
CA TYR A 223 -7.19 2.68 3.05
C TYR A 223 -7.75 3.98 3.63
N ASP A 224 -6.93 5.01 3.75
CA ASP A 224 -7.41 6.35 4.15
C ASP A 224 -8.06 7.02 2.91
N PHE A 225 -9.33 6.70 2.69
CA PHE A 225 -10.01 6.95 1.42
C PHE A 225 -10.49 8.38 1.32
N ASP A 226 -10.89 8.99 2.44
CA ASP A 226 -11.28 10.40 2.50
C ASP A 226 -10.20 11.35 3.00
N LYS A 227 -9.01 10.82 3.33
CA LYS A 227 -7.80 11.57 3.66
C LYS A 227 -7.94 12.37 4.95
N ASP A 228 -8.60 11.78 5.94
CA ASP A 228 -8.72 12.32 7.29
C ASP A 228 -7.63 11.80 8.26
N GLY A 229 -6.75 10.93 7.77
CA GLY A 229 -5.63 10.35 8.50
C GLY A 229 -5.97 9.06 9.25
N TYR A 230 -7.20 8.56 9.13
CA TYR A 230 -7.62 7.28 9.66
C TYR A 230 -7.89 6.29 8.52
N LYS A 231 -7.60 5.00 8.77
CA LYS A 231 -7.90 3.96 7.79
C LYS A 231 -9.41 3.72 7.74
N ASP A 232 -9.97 3.74 6.55
CA ASP A 232 -11.35 3.35 6.27
C ASP A 232 -11.42 1.93 5.72
N ILE A 233 -12.63 1.44 5.46
CA ILE A 233 -12.87 0.11 4.88
C ILE A 233 -13.57 0.26 3.52
N ILE A 234 -13.01 -0.40 2.51
CA ILE A 234 -13.66 -0.66 1.23
C ILE A 234 -14.17 -2.10 1.25
N TYR A 235 -15.45 -2.31 0.96
CA TYR A 235 -16.12 -3.59 1.10
C TYR A 235 -16.94 -3.96 -0.14
N ALA A 236 -16.84 -5.21 -0.61
CA ALA A 236 -17.70 -5.74 -1.66
C ALA A 236 -18.72 -6.73 -1.10
N ASP A 237 -19.99 -6.57 -1.46
CA ASP A 237 -21.03 -7.54 -1.12
C ASP A 237 -21.31 -8.54 -2.24
N MET A 238 -22.11 -9.57 -1.94
CA MET A 238 -22.44 -10.64 -2.90
C MET A 238 -23.03 -10.13 -4.21
N SER A 239 -23.69 -8.97 -4.22
CA SER A 239 -24.38 -8.42 -5.38
C SER A 239 -23.49 -7.51 -6.23
N GLY A 240 -22.18 -7.50 -5.99
CA GLY A 240 -21.21 -6.75 -6.79
C GLY A 240 -21.29 -5.25 -6.52
N ARG A 241 -21.77 -4.88 -5.33
CA ARG A 241 -21.78 -3.51 -4.86
C ARG A 241 -20.54 -3.25 -4.04
N ILE A 242 -19.82 -2.19 -4.38
CA ILE A 242 -18.64 -1.75 -3.65
C ILE A 242 -19.04 -0.57 -2.75
N TRP A 243 -18.70 -0.69 -1.48
CA TRP A 243 -19.09 0.22 -0.42
C TRP A 243 -17.88 0.85 0.24
N PHE A 244 -18.01 2.11 0.58
CA PHE A 244 -17.11 2.85 1.45
C PHE A 244 -17.70 2.91 2.86
N TRP A 245 -16.95 2.43 3.84
CA TRP A 245 -17.29 2.45 5.26
C TRP A 245 -16.32 3.40 5.97
N LYS A 246 -16.77 4.65 6.15
CA LYS A 246 -15.95 5.68 6.80
C LYS A 246 -15.69 5.34 8.27
N ASN A 247 -14.45 5.48 8.70
CA ASN A 247 -14.03 5.42 10.09
C ASN A 247 -14.46 6.69 10.84
N ASP A 248 -15.19 6.53 11.94
CA ASP A 248 -15.51 7.63 12.85
C ASP A 248 -14.74 7.47 14.17
N PRO A 249 -13.53 8.07 14.29
CA PRO A 249 -12.69 7.91 15.47
C PRO A 249 -13.35 8.43 16.76
N THR A 250 -14.34 9.33 16.65
CA THR A 250 -15.06 9.88 17.82
C THR A 250 -15.93 8.85 18.53
N ARG A 251 -16.21 7.71 17.88
CA ARG A 251 -17.06 6.63 18.41
C ARG A 251 -16.28 5.48 19.04
N GLY A 252 -14.95 5.61 19.18
CA GLY A 252 -14.10 4.60 19.80
C GLY A 252 -14.27 3.22 19.15
N ASN A 253 -14.56 2.18 19.92
CA ASN A 253 -14.71 0.83 19.37
C ASN A 253 -15.96 0.64 18.49
N SER A 254 -16.88 1.62 18.45
CA SER A 254 -18.04 1.61 17.54
C SER A 254 -17.84 2.44 16.27
N ARG A 255 -16.60 2.77 15.91
CA ARG A 255 -16.20 3.65 14.79
C ARG A 255 -16.76 3.29 13.41
N PHE A 256 -17.12 2.02 13.19
CA PHE A 256 -17.67 1.53 11.91
C PHE A 256 -19.16 1.19 11.97
N PHE A 257 -19.84 1.46 13.09
CA PHE A 257 -21.19 0.95 13.35
C PHE A 257 -22.31 1.94 13.01
N ASP A 258 -21.96 3.10 12.43
CA ASP A 258 -22.93 4.04 11.90
C ASP A 258 -23.31 3.67 10.46
N THR A 259 -24.50 3.12 10.26
CA THR A 259 -24.96 2.77 8.91
C THR A 259 -25.09 3.99 8.00
N SER A 260 -25.25 5.21 8.54
CA SER A 260 -25.29 6.43 7.70
C SER A 260 -23.94 6.79 7.08
N LYS A 261 -22.84 6.25 7.63
CA LYS A 261 -21.46 6.43 7.14
C LYS A 261 -21.02 5.36 6.14
N ILE A 262 -21.91 4.43 5.81
CA ILE A 262 -21.71 3.39 4.80
C ILE A 262 -22.35 3.86 3.50
N THR A 263 -21.51 4.20 2.51
CA THR A 263 -21.91 4.81 1.25
C THR A 263 -21.59 3.90 0.07
N LEU A 264 -22.52 3.76 -0.88
CA LEU A 264 -22.28 3.00 -2.10
C LEU A 264 -21.31 3.79 -3.00
N LEU A 265 -20.20 3.17 -3.41
CA LEU A 265 -19.31 3.73 -4.41
C LEU A 265 -19.84 3.46 -5.82
N PHE A 266 -20.09 2.19 -6.13
CA PHE A 266 -20.71 1.76 -7.38
C PHE A 266 -21.24 0.32 -7.26
N SER A 267 -21.96 -0.11 -8.30
CA SER A 267 -22.44 -1.48 -8.45
C SER A 267 -22.08 -1.99 -9.83
N ASP A 268 -21.71 -3.26 -9.93
CA ASP A 268 -21.44 -3.91 -11.20
C ASP A 268 -21.93 -5.37 -11.20
N PRO A 269 -22.89 -5.71 -12.08
CA PRO A 269 -23.42 -7.07 -12.14
C PRO A 269 -22.39 -8.11 -12.58
N ASP A 270 -21.28 -7.73 -13.24
CA ASP A 270 -20.26 -8.69 -13.67
C ASP A 270 -19.51 -9.29 -12.49
N ILE A 271 -19.38 -8.56 -11.39
CA ILE A 271 -18.82 -9.03 -10.12
C ILE A 271 -19.89 -9.31 -9.06
N GLY A 272 -21.17 -9.32 -9.44
CA GLY A 272 -22.30 -9.57 -8.54
C GLY A 272 -23.06 -10.85 -8.85
N THR A 273 -23.77 -11.37 -7.85
CA THR A 273 -24.65 -12.53 -7.99
C THR A 273 -25.79 -12.49 -6.97
N THR A 274 -26.78 -13.35 -7.18
CA THR A 274 -27.85 -13.63 -6.23
C THR A 274 -27.78 -15.07 -5.70
N ALA A 275 -26.77 -15.83 -6.12
CA ALA A 275 -26.63 -17.21 -5.71
C ALA A 275 -26.12 -17.30 -4.27
N SER A 276 -26.61 -18.29 -3.52
CA SER A 276 -26.26 -18.50 -2.10
C SER A 276 -24.80 -18.91 -1.89
N ASN A 277 -24.09 -19.28 -2.95
CA ASN A 277 -22.67 -19.63 -3.00
C ASN A 277 -21.76 -18.49 -3.50
N GLY A 278 -22.34 -17.30 -3.69
CA GLY A 278 -21.66 -16.15 -4.25
C GLY A 278 -21.10 -15.16 -3.24
N GLY A 279 -19.96 -14.58 -3.57
CA GLY A 279 -19.34 -13.46 -2.86
C GLY A 279 -18.46 -12.67 -3.83
N ALA A 280 -18.62 -11.35 -3.85
CA ALA A 280 -17.64 -10.52 -4.53
C ALA A 280 -16.33 -10.55 -3.75
N VAL A 281 -15.22 -10.45 -4.46
CA VAL A 281 -13.87 -10.39 -3.89
C VAL A 281 -13.21 -9.11 -4.35
N LEU A 282 -12.36 -8.50 -3.53
CA LEU A 282 -11.63 -7.30 -3.89
C LEU A 282 -10.28 -7.21 -3.19
N ASP A 283 -9.37 -6.46 -3.82
CA ASP A 283 -8.28 -5.77 -3.16
C ASP A 283 -8.00 -4.43 -3.87
N ILE A 284 -7.20 -3.56 -3.27
CA ILE A 284 -6.94 -2.21 -3.77
C ILE A 284 -5.44 -1.89 -3.88
N GLY A 285 -5.08 -1.14 -4.90
CA GLY A 285 -3.72 -0.65 -5.15
C GLY A 285 -3.68 0.33 -6.29
N ASP A 286 -2.62 1.12 -6.39
CA ASP A 286 -2.44 2.06 -7.51
C ASP A 286 -1.82 1.32 -8.71
N LEU A 287 -2.67 0.76 -9.57
CA LEU A 287 -2.26 -0.12 -10.66
C LEU A 287 -1.82 0.65 -11.90
N ASN A 288 -2.28 1.89 -12.06
CA ASN A 288 -1.94 2.78 -13.19
C ASN A 288 -0.88 3.85 -12.85
N GLY A 289 -0.53 4.02 -11.57
CA GLY A 289 0.52 4.91 -11.06
C GLY A 289 0.10 6.34 -10.79
N ASP A 290 -1.18 6.66 -10.90
CA ASP A 290 -1.67 8.03 -10.83
C ASP A 290 -1.81 8.58 -9.39
N GLY A 291 -1.48 7.77 -8.39
CA GLY A 291 -1.57 8.09 -6.97
C GLY A 291 -3.00 8.00 -6.40
N VAL A 292 -3.95 7.44 -7.15
CA VAL A 292 -5.31 7.13 -6.71
C VAL A 292 -5.46 5.61 -6.62
N PRO A 293 -6.06 5.05 -5.54
CA PRO A 293 -6.24 3.62 -5.44
C PRO A 293 -7.25 3.10 -6.48
N ASP A 294 -6.84 2.09 -7.25
CA ASP A 294 -7.68 1.28 -8.10
C ASP A 294 -8.24 0.08 -7.32
N ILE A 295 -9.31 -0.53 -7.85
CA ILE A 295 -9.90 -1.74 -7.29
C ILE A 295 -9.72 -2.90 -8.26
N VAL A 296 -9.19 -4.02 -7.79
CA VAL A 296 -9.27 -5.32 -8.49
C VAL A 296 -10.41 -6.09 -7.86
N ALA A 297 -11.37 -6.56 -8.65
CA ALA A 297 -12.50 -7.31 -8.12
C ALA A 297 -12.98 -8.45 -9.04
N GLY A 298 -13.60 -9.45 -8.42
CA GLY A 298 -14.19 -10.62 -9.08
C GLY A 298 -15.39 -11.15 -8.29
N ASN A 299 -15.87 -12.33 -8.65
CA ASN A 299 -16.90 -13.03 -7.88
C ASN A 299 -16.64 -14.54 -7.87
N THR A 300 -16.86 -15.18 -6.73
CA THR A 300 -16.57 -16.61 -6.51
C THR A 300 -17.33 -17.56 -7.44
N ASP A 301 -18.49 -17.17 -7.95
CA ASP A 301 -19.28 -18.00 -8.88
C ASP A 301 -19.01 -17.71 -10.37
N LYS A 302 -18.05 -16.82 -10.66
CA LYS A 302 -17.67 -16.38 -12.01
C LYS A 302 -16.18 -16.43 -12.23
N ARG A 303 -15.74 -16.37 -13.49
CA ARG A 303 -14.31 -16.39 -13.84
C ARG A 303 -13.69 -14.99 -13.98
N GLY A 304 -14.54 -13.96 -14.06
CA GLY A 304 -14.10 -12.62 -14.38
C GLY A 304 -13.32 -11.96 -13.25
N ILE A 305 -12.25 -11.28 -13.62
CA ILE A 305 -11.44 -10.43 -12.74
C ILE A 305 -11.22 -9.11 -13.46
N PHE A 306 -11.63 -8.02 -12.83
CA PHE A 306 -11.69 -6.69 -13.42
C PHE A 306 -10.92 -5.67 -12.59
N ILE A 307 -10.34 -4.69 -13.29
CA ILE A 307 -9.76 -3.48 -12.69
C ILE A 307 -10.73 -2.32 -12.89
N TYR A 308 -11.01 -1.61 -11.81
CA TYR A 308 -11.77 -0.37 -11.77
C TYR A 308 -10.82 0.76 -11.39
N TYR A 309 -10.53 1.63 -12.36
CA TYR A 309 -9.62 2.74 -12.13
C TYR A 309 -10.27 3.81 -11.27
N GLY A 310 -9.54 4.25 -10.24
CA GLY A 310 -9.91 5.39 -9.41
C GLY A 310 -9.64 6.70 -10.14
N GLU A 311 -10.52 7.68 -9.98
CA GLU A 311 -10.31 9.03 -10.50
C GLU A 311 -10.58 10.03 -9.38
N LEU A 312 -9.68 11.01 -9.18
CA LEU A 312 -9.91 12.08 -8.21
C LEU A 312 -10.77 13.20 -8.84
N VAL A 313 -12.01 13.32 -8.40
CA VAL A 313 -12.97 14.34 -8.86
C VAL A 313 -13.42 15.17 -7.68
N ASN A 314 -13.14 16.49 -7.70
CA ASN A 314 -13.47 17.41 -6.61
C ASN A 314 -12.97 16.94 -5.24
N ASN A 315 -11.73 16.43 -5.17
CA ASN A 315 -11.09 15.83 -3.99
C ASN A 315 -11.71 14.52 -3.46
N GLU A 316 -12.69 13.94 -4.16
CA GLU A 316 -13.25 12.63 -3.84
C GLU A 316 -12.78 11.59 -4.84
N ILE A 317 -12.51 10.37 -4.37
CA ILE A 317 -12.19 9.24 -5.25
C ILE A 317 -13.50 8.71 -5.83
N LYS A 318 -13.56 8.59 -7.15
CA LYS A 318 -14.71 8.07 -7.90
C LYS A 318 -14.28 6.93 -8.80
N TYR A 319 -15.20 6.02 -9.06
CA TYR A 319 -15.01 4.89 -9.98
C TYR A 319 -16.10 4.93 -11.04
N ASN A 320 -15.71 4.63 -12.28
CA ASN A 320 -16.67 4.42 -13.36
C ASN A 320 -16.64 2.96 -13.83
N PRO A 321 -17.57 2.10 -13.38
CA PRO A 321 -17.56 0.67 -13.71
C PRO A 321 -17.74 0.38 -15.21
N THR A 322 -18.24 1.34 -16.00
CA THR A 322 -18.32 1.18 -17.47
C THR A 322 -16.97 1.25 -18.17
N LYS A 323 -15.95 1.80 -17.51
CA LYS A 323 -14.58 1.90 -18.03
C LYS A 323 -13.68 0.77 -17.51
N LYS A 324 -14.22 -0.20 -16.76
CA LYS A 324 -13.42 -1.31 -16.22
C LYS A 324 -12.71 -2.07 -17.32
N VAL A 325 -11.59 -2.69 -16.97
CA VAL A 325 -10.87 -3.60 -17.87
C VAL A 325 -10.83 -4.99 -17.27
N ALA A 326 -10.90 -6.01 -18.11
CA ALA A 326 -10.75 -7.39 -17.67
C ALA A 326 -9.27 -7.79 -17.70
N ILE A 327 -8.81 -8.42 -16.61
CA ILE A 327 -7.59 -9.25 -16.61
C ILE A 327 -7.99 -10.66 -17.06
N VAL A 328 -9.14 -11.13 -16.58
CA VAL A 328 -9.80 -12.37 -17.00
C VAL A 328 -11.25 -12.03 -17.31
N ASN A 329 -11.73 -12.44 -18.48
CA ASN A 329 -13.10 -12.28 -18.93
C ASN A 329 -14.03 -13.29 -18.26
N LEU A 330 -15.35 -13.10 -18.38
CA LEU A 330 -16.34 -13.99 -17.78
C LEU A 330 -16.31 -15.43 -18.33
N ASP A 331 -15.83 -15.63 -19.55
CA ASP A 331 -15.61 -16.96 -20.16
C ASP A 331 -14.29 -17.63 -19.71
N GLY A 332 -13.45 -16.91 -18.95
CA GLY A 332 -12.15 -17.34 -18.48
C GLY A 332 -11.00 -17.03 -19.44
N ASP A 333 -11.23 -16.43 -20.61
CA ASP A 333 -10.14 -15.94 -21.44
C ASP A 333 -9.44 -14.76 -20.76
N LEU A 334 -8.15 -14.60 -21.04
CA LEU A 334 -7.44 -13.39 -20.65
C LEU A 334 -8.04 -12.17 -21.36
N GLY A 335 -8.20 -11.07 -20.61
CA GLY A 335 -8.57 -9.78 -21.19
C GLY A 335 -7.39 -9.11 -21.89
N THR A 336 -7.62 -7.94 -22.49
CA THR A 336 -6.61 -7.21 -23.29
C THR A 336 -5.39 -6.73 -22.50
N GLU A 337 -5.50 -6.74 -21.17
CA GLU A 337 -4.44 -6.33 -20.26
C GLU A 337 -3.57 -7.51 -19.81
N ALA A 338 -3.94 -8.76 -20.12
CA ALA A 338 -3.17 -9.94 -19.71
C ALA A 338 -2.82 -10.83 -20.91
N SER A 339 -1.66 -11.46 -20.86
CA SER A 339 -1.20 -12.37 -21.91
C SER A 339 -0.44 -13.58 -21.36
N VAL A 340 -0.22 -14.55 -22.24
CA VAL A 340 0.66 -15.69 -21.99
C VAL A 340 2.00 -15.46 -22.68
N ASP A 341 3.09 -15.59 -21.94
CA ASP A 341 4.45 -15.62 -22.49
C ASP A 341 4.86 -17.08 -22.71
N ILE A 342 4.92 -17.50 -23.98
CA ILE A 342 5.27 -18.87 -24.35
C ILE A 342 6.69 -19.29 -23.96
N THR A 343 7.57 -18.34 -23.64
CA THR A 343 8.95 -18.61 -23.19
C THR A 343 9.01 -18.99 -21.72
N ILE A 344 7.97 -18.67 -20.94
CA ILE A 344 7.86 -18.99 -19.52
C ILE A 344 7.01 -20.26 -19.38
N PRO A 345 7.59 -21.40 -18.93
CA PRO A 345 6.91 -22.69 -18.95
C PRO A 345 5.55 -22.74 -18.25
N ASN A 346 5.42 -22.01 -17.12
CA ASN A 346 4.20 -21.92 -16.33
C ASN A 346 3.33 -20.70 -16.68
N SER A 347 3.65 -19.94 -17.72
CA SER A 347 2.71 -18.96 -18.23
C SER A 347 1.56 -19.67 -18.96
N LYS A 348 0.35 -19.53 -18.42
CA LYS A 348 -0.85 -20.25 -18.86
C LYS A 348 -2.07 -19.35 -18.77
N SER A 349 -3.03 -19.57 -19.67
CA SER A 349 -4.35 -18.95 -19.59
C SER A 349 -5.27 -19.78 -18.67
N PRO A 350 -6.03 -19.14 -17.77
CA PRO A 350 -6.99 -19.84 -16.91
C PRO A 350 -8.20 -20.39 -17.69
N LYS A 351 -8.40 -20.00 -18.95
CA LYS A 351 -9.52 -20.48 -19.80
C LYS A 351 -9.64 -22.00 -19.84
N TYR A 352 -8.49 -22.68 -19.83
CA TYR A 352 -8.39 -24.13 -19.94
C TYR A 352 -8.67 -24.87 -18.63
N LEU A 353 -8.83 -24.16 -17.51
CA LEU A 353 -9.23 -24.76 -16.26
C LEU A 353 -10.75 -25.03 -16.25
N PRO A 354 -11.21 -26.09 -15.57
CA PRO A 354 -12.64 -26.35 -15.39
C PRO A 354 -13.37 -25.21 -14.66
N SER A 355 -12.65 -24.44 -13.84
CA SER A 355 -13.15 -23.33 -13.05
C SER A 355 -12.03 -22.33 -12.76
N PHE A 356 -12.40 -21.07 -12.51
CA PHE A 356 -11.49 -20.00 -12.10
C PHE A 356 -12.22 -18.99 -11.21
N GLY A 357 -12.99 -19.48 -10.24
CA GLY A 357 -13.75 -18.63 -9.31
C GLY A 357 -12.85 -18.03 -8.23
N PRO A 358 -12.52 -16.72 -8.27
CA PRO A 358 -11.61 -16.13 -7.30
C PRO A 358 -12.27 -16.05 -5.92
N THR A 359 -11.56 -16.51 -4.90
CA THR A 359 -11.87 -16.33 -3.47
C THR A 359 -10.88 -15.38 -2.81
N ILE A 360 -9.67 -15.31 -3.37
CA ILE A 360 -8.58 -14.46 -2.92
C ILE A 360 -8.14 -13.60 -4.10
N VAL A 361 -8.11 -12.29 -3.89
CA VAL A 361 -7.41 -11.32 -4.74
C VAL A 361 -6.49 -10.52 -3.82
N LYS A 362 -5.22 -10.40 -4.19
CA LYS A 362 -4.24 -9.59 -3.45
C LYS A 362 -3.32 -8.84 -4.40
N VAL A 363 -3.10 -7.55 -4.14
CA VAL A 363 -2.24 -6.66 -4.93
C VAL A 363 -0.95 -6.36 -4.18
N THR A 364 0.20 -6.59 -4.81
CA THR A 364 1.54 -6.28 -4.26
C THR A 364 2.52 -6.07 -5.40
N ASP A 365 3.57 -5.28 -5.22
CA ASP A 365 4.75 -5.34 -6.11
C ASP A 365 5.69 -6.43 -5.58
N LEU A 366 5.64 -7.60 -6.22
CA LEU A 366 6.36 -8.80 -5.79
C LEU A 366 7.85 -8.66 -6.04
N ASP A 367 8.25 -8.24 -7.25
CA ASP A 367 9.68 -8.20 -7.61
C ASP A 367 10.35 -6.85 -7.39
N ARG A 368 9.63 -5.91 -6.75
CA ARG A 368 10.10 -4.56 -6.45
C ARG A 368 10.44 -3.80 -7.73
N ASP A 369 9.83 -4.12 -8.86
CA ASP A 369 10.16 -3.47 -10.13
C ASP A 369 9.37 -2.15 -10.34
N GLY A 370 8.51 -1.81 -9.38
CA GLY A 370 7.61 -0.66 -9.37
C GLY A 370 6.25 -0.93 -10.00
N LYS A 371 5.98 -2.13 -10.53
CA LYS A 371 4.70 -2.49 -11.17
C LYS A 371 3.95 -3.44 -10.26
N PRO A 372 2.73 -3.08 -9.84
CA PRO A 372 1.93 -4.00 -9.05
C PRO A 372 1.62 -5.30 -9.79
N ASP A 373 1.71 -6.39 -9.06
CA ASP A 373 1.28 -7.74 -9.41
C ASP A 373 -0.03 -8.09 -8.68
N ILE A 374 -0.71 -9.14 -9.17
CA ILE A 374 -1.98 -9.59 -8.60
C ILE A 374 -1.94 -11.10 -8.38
N PHE A 375 -2.03 -11.52 -7.12
CA PHE A 375 -2.28 -12.91 -6.75
C PHE A 375 -3.77 -13.21 -6.80
N VAL A 376 -4.10 -14.38 -7.34
CA VAL A 376 -5.46 -14.91 -7.39
C VAL A 376 -5.45 -16.35 -6.89
N GLY A 377 -6.17 -16.60 -5.80
CA GLY A 377 -6.51 -17.93 -5.33
C GLY A 377 -7.96 -18.25 -5.66
N THR A 378 -8.22 -19.47 -6.12
CA THR A 378 -9.57 -19.86 -6.56
C THR A 378 -10.16 -20.99 -5.73
N ASP A 379 -11.49 -21.06 -5.73
CA ASP A 379 -12.27 -22.20 -5.26
C ASP A 379 -13.30 -22.57 -6.34
N ALA A 380 -13.12 -23.76 -6.88
CA ALA A 380 -13.89 -24.27 -8.00
C ALA A 380 -15.20 -24.96 -7.59
N TRP A 381 -15.34 -25.34 -6.31
CA TRP A 381 -16.58 -25.88 -5.76
C TRP A 381 -17.73 -24.87 -5.90
N ARG A 382 -17.41 -23.57 -5.79
CA ARG A 382 -18.37 -22.46 -5.89
C ARG A 382 -18.97 -22.30 -7.27
N GLN A 383 -18.34 -22.85 -8.30
CA GLN A 383 -18.89 -22.92 -9.66
C GLN A 383 -19.60 -24.26 -9.95
N GLY A 384 -19.84 -25.08 -8.92
CA GLY A 384 -20.40 -26.42 -9.05
C GLY A 384 -19.50 -27.37 -9.84
N LYS A 385 -18.18 -27.15 -9.79
CA LYS A 385 -17.20 -27.95 -10.51
C LYS A 385 -16.47 -28.88 -9.54
N ASN A 386 -16.26 -30.11 -9.97
CA ASN A 386 -15.41 -31.08 -9.26
C ASN A 386 -13.94 -30.83 -9.63
N PHE A 387 -13.42 -29.66 -9.31
CA PHE A 387 -12.04 -29.25 -9.56
C PHE A 387 -11.57 -28.47 -8.33
N GLY A 388 -10.27 -28.45 -8.09
CA GLY A 388 -9.72 -27.79 -6.93
C GLY A 388 -9.28 -26.34 -7.18
N GLY A 389 -8.73 -25.72 -6.15
CA GLY A 389 -8.20 -24.37 -6.20
C GLY A 389 -6.90 -24.27 -7.00
N SER A 390 -6.76 -23.20 -7.78
CA SER A 390 -5.53 -22.80 -8.45
C SER A 390 -4.99 -21.51 -7.82
N ILE A 391 -3.68 -21.30 -7.92
CA ILE A 391 -3.02 -20.03 -7.59
C ILE A 391 -2.39 -19.48 -8.87
N TYR A 392 -2.79 -18.26 -9.21
CA TYR A 392 -2.24 -17.51 -10.34
C TYR A 392 -1.57 -16.23 -9.84
N LEU A 393 -0.48 -15.88 -10.50
CA LEU A 393 0.16 -14.57 -10.41
C LEU A 393 -0.01 -13.88 -11.76
N PHE A 394 -0.73 -12.76 -11.77
CA PHE A 394 -0.73 -11.83 -12.89
C PHE A 394 0.40 -10.84 -12.65
N LYS A 395 1.56 -11.16 -13.22
CA LYS A 395 2.79 -10.40 -13.03
C LYS A 395 2.73 -9.10 -13.85
N GLY A 396 2.86 -7.94 -13.22
CA GLY A 396 3.00 -6.65 -13.87
C GLY A 396 4.24 -6.64 -14.77
N THR A 397 4.12 -6.14 -15.99
CA THR A 397 5.23 -6.15 -16.97
C THR A 397 5.51 -4.77 -17.56
N SER A 398 4.46 -4.02 -17.86
CA SER A 398 4.56 -2.69 -18.46
C SER A 398 3.27 -1.91 -18.23
N ARG A 399 3.27 -0.65 -18.63
CA ARG A 399 2.07 0.18 -18.76
C ARG A 399 1.98 0.72 -20.18
N ASP A 400 0.77 0.86 -20.69
CA ASP A 400 0.56 1.53 -21.97
C ASP A 400 0.66 3.07 -21.83
N THR A 401 0.53 3.80 -22.94
CA THR A 401 0.62 5.27 -22.95
C THR A 401 -0.50 5.98 -22.18
N THR A 402 -1.53 5.25 -21.76
CA THR A 402 -2.63 5.75 -20.93
C THR A 402 -2.45 5.37 -19.46
N GLY A 403 -1.36 4.69 -19.10
CA GLY A 403 -1.05 4.23 -17.74
C GLY A 403 -1.63 2.85 -17.42
N LYS A 404 -2.36 2.20 -18.34
CA LYS A 404 -2.98 0.90 -18.03
C LYS A 404 -1.91 -0.19 -17.92
N PRO A 405 -1.90 -0.98 -16.83
CA PRO A 405 -0.94 -2.06 -16.64
C PRO A 405 -1.17 -3.21 -17.61
N LYS A 406 -0.07 -3.86 -17.98
CA LYS A 406 -0.03 -5.14 -18.71
C LYS A 406 0.51 -6.23 -17.81
N PHE A 407 -0.10 -7.41 -17.91
CA PHE A 407 0.23 -8.56 -17.08
C PHE A 407 0.64 -9.77 -17.91
N THR A 408 1.58 -10.55 -17.37
CA THR A 408 1.81 -11.92 -17.80
C THR A 408 1.14 -12.86 -16.80
N SER A 409 0.28 -13.75 -17.29
CA SER A 409 -0.43 -14.73 -16.46
C SER A 409 0.47 -15.93 -16.18
N LEU A 410 0.72 -16.22 -14.90
CA LEU A 410 1.54 -17.33 -14.42
C LEU A 410 0.71 -18.28 -13.55
N GLU A 411 0.59 -19.55 -13.93
CA GLU A 411 0.01 -20.60 -13.10
C GLU A 411 1.08 -21.05 -12.10
N LEU A 412 0.91 -20.70 -10.83
CA LEU A 412 1.83 -21.10 -9.76
C LEU A 412 1.41 -22.45 -9.18
N VAL A 413 0.11 -22.65 -9.03
CA VAL A 413 -0.50 -23.90 -8.59
C VAL A 413 -1.67 -24.21 -9.51
N LYS A 414 -1.65 -25.41 -10.09
CA LYS A 414 -2.78 -25.95 -10.83
C LYS A 414 -3.66 -26.77 -9.90
N GLY A 415 -4.95 -26.45 -9.84
CA GLY A 415 -5.93 -27.25 -9.12
C GLY A 415 -5.99 -28.71 -9.60
N SER A 416 -6.48 -29.58 -8.72
CA SER A 416 -6.62 -31.03 -8.97
C SER A 416 -8.08 -31.44 -8.98
N TYR A 417 -8.44 -32.53 -9.66
CA TYR A 417 -9.78 -33.10 -9.50
C TYR A 417 -9.87 -33.87 -8.17
N SER A 418 -11.03 -33.89 -7.51
CA SER A 418 -11.19 -34.65 -6.25
C SER A 418 -10.83 -36.13 -6.39
N SER A 419 -11.03 -36.72 -7.58
CA SER A 419 -10.63 -38.09 -7.90
C SER A 419 -9.12 -38.32 -7.88
N GLU A 420 -8.30 -37.27 -8.02
CA GLU A 420 -6.84 -37.38 -7.94
C GLU A 420 -6.35 -37.42 -6.49
N ASN A 421 -7.19 -37.05 -5.52
CA ASN A 421 -6.86 -37.03 -4.10
C ASN A 421 -5.55 -36.27 -3.79
N LYS A 422 -5.33 -35.14 -4.46
CA LYS A 422 -4.15 -34.28 -4.30
C LYS A 422 -4.55 -32.98 -3.60
N PRO A 423 -4.38 -32.89 -2.28
CA PRO A 423 -4.63 -31.65 -1.56
C PRO A 423 -3.59 -30.56 -1.90
N PRO A 424 -3.91 -29.30 -1.57
CA PRO A 424 -5.20 -28.80 -1.10
C PRO A 424 -6.27 -28.77 -2.20
N TYR A 425 -7.54 -28.82 -1.79
CA TYR A 425 -8.65 -28.93 -2.72
C TYR A 425 -9.23 -27.56 -3.09
N ASP A 426 -9.13 -26.53 -2.26
CA ASP A 426 -9.62 -25.18 -2.54
C ASP A 426 -8.83 -24.13 -1.75
N PHE A 427 -9.04 -22.86 -2.07
CA PHE A 427 -8.42 -21.74 -1.36
C PHE A 427 -9.50 -20.84 -0.78
N ASP A 428 -9.53 -20.69 0.54
CA ASP A 428 -10.51 -19.84 1.24
C ASP A 428 -9.89 -18.53 1.76
N ALA A 429 -8.63 -18.60 2.17
CA ALA A 429 -7.91 -17.51 2.82
C ALA A 429 -6.52 -17.33 2.22
N GLY A 430 -6.05 -16.10 2.10
CA GLY A 430 -4.66 -15.84 1.76
C GLY A 430 -4.16 -14.48 2.21
N ALA A 431 -2.86 -14.40 2.44
CA ALA A 431 -2.17 -13.23 2.97
C ALA A 431 -0.82 -13.02 2.29
N ILE A 432 -0.42 -11.75 2.19
CA ILE A 432 0.89 -11.34 1.69
C ILE A 432 1.72 -10.81 2.85
N GLY A 433 2.96 -11.27 2.95
CA GLY A 433 3.97 -10.72 3.85
C GLY A 433 5.33 -11.36 3.63
N ASP A 434 6.40 -10.71 4.06
CA ASP A 434 7.76 -11.26 4.00
C ASP A 434 7.91 -12.34 5.07
N LEU A 435 7.92 -13.62 4.69
CA LEU A 435 7.89 -14.75 5.63
C LEU A 435 9.28 -15.26 6.00
N ASP A 436 10.32 -14.86 5.28
CA ASP A 436 11.70 -15.31 5.46
C ASP A 436 12.74 -14.19 5.66
N ASN A 437 12.29 -12.94 5.77
CA ASN A 437 13.06 -11.71 6.00
C ASN A 437 14.08 -11.42 4.88
N ASP A 438 13.75 -11.75 3.65
CA ASP A 438 14.55 -11.39 2.48
C ASP A 438 14.14 -10.04 1.87
N GLY A 439 13.03 -9.45 2.36
CA GLY A 439 12.51 -8.15 1.98
C GLY A 439 11.62 -8.17 0.74
N ILE A 440 11.33 -9.34 0.21
CA ILE A 440 10.40 -9.58 -0.89
C ILE A 440 9.08 -10.09 -0.31
N PRO A 441 7.90 -9.65 -0.80
CA PRO A 441 6.65 -10.18 -0.31
C PRO A 441 6.51 -11.65 -0.69
N ASP A 442 6.03 -12.48 0.23
CA ASP A 442 5.57 -13.83 -0.06
C ASP A 442 4.05 -13.89 -0.05
N PHE A 443 3.50 -15.03 -0.47
CA PHE A 443 2.07 -15.28 -0.41
C PHE A 443 1.79 -16.64 0.22
N VAL A 444 0.82 -16.67 1.13
CA VAL A 444 0.27 -17.91 1.69
C VAL A 444 -1.20 -18.00 1.34
N ALA A 445 -1.64 -19.17 0.86
CA ALA A 445 -3.04 -19.48 0.62
C ALA A 445 -3.43 -20.79 1.29
N ALA A 446 -4.55 -20.82 2.00
CA ALA A 446 -5.00 -21.97 2.78
C ALA A 446 -6.34 -22.53 2.26
N ASP A 447 -6.43 -23.86 2.27
CA ASP A 447 -7.68 -24.63 2.26
C ASP A 447 -8.24 -24.55 3.68
N GLY A 448 -9.21 -23.64 3.84
CA GLY A 448 -9.57 -23.11 5.13
C GLY A 448 -10.42 -24.07 5.94
N ASN A 449 -11.37 -24.71 5.28
CA ASN A 449 -12.48 -25.44 5.90
C ASN A 449 -12.19 -26.94 6.17
N HIS A 450 -11.32 -27.62 5.42
CA HIS A 450 -11.28 -29.10 5.46
C HIS A 450 -9.97 -29.72 5.92
N SER A 451 -8.82 -29.09 5.66
CA SER A 451 -7.61 -29.91 5.62
C SER A 451 -6.39 -29.35 6.34
N GLY A 452 -6.42 -28.05 6.69
CA GLY A 452 -5.25 -27.37 7.25
C GLY A 452 -4.02 -27.38 6.34
N ASN A 453 -4.27 -27.68 5.06
CA ASN A 453 -3.31 -27.58 4.00
C ASN A 453 -3.24 -26.14 3.52
N PHE A 454 -2.06 -25.75 3.09
CA PHE A 454 -1.81 -24.43 2.54
C PHE A 454 -0.69 -24.52 1.51
N TYR A 455 -0.63 -23.54 0.62
CA TYR A 455 0.54 -23.29 -0.19
C TYR A 455 1.33 -22.14 0.39
N LYS A 456 2.65 -22.35 0.40
CA LYS A 456 3.64 -21.30 0.60
C LYS A 456 4.14 -20.93 -0.78
N VAL A 457 3.79 -19.74 -1.24
CA VAL A 457 4.41 -19.14 -2.41
C VAL A 457 5.53 -18.26 -1.89
N ILE A 458 6.71 -18.87 -1.74
CA ILE A 458 7.91 -18.16 -1.27
C ILE A 458 8.69 -17.70 -2.50
N THR A 459 8.98 -16.41 -2.55
CA THR A 459 9.78 -15.82 -3.62
C THR A 459 11.25 -16.03 -3.28
N LYS A 460 11.87 -17.06 -3.86
CA LYS A 460 13.25 -17.39 -3.55
C LYS A 460 14.19 -16.35 -4.12
N THR A 461 14.89 -15.65 -3.24
CA THR A 461 15.99 -14.75 -3.61
C THR A 461 17.36 -15.41 -3.49
N VAL A 462 18.35 -14.81 -4.14
CA VAL A 462 19.76 -15.00 -3.81
C VAL A 462 20.21 -13.79 -3.00
N GLN A 463 21.09 -13.98 -2.01
CA GLN A 463 21.69 -12.91 -1.20
C GLN A 463 22.68 -12.05 -2.00
N GLN A 464 22.20 -11.48 -3.10
CA GLN A 464 22.88 -10.57 -3.99
C GLN A 464 21.92 -9.44 -4.33
N TYR A 465 22.32 -8.21 -4.06
CA TYR A 465 21.55 -7.02 -4.37
C TYR A 465 21.45 -6.79 -5.88
N VAL A 466 20.27 -6.31 -6.29
CA VAL A 466 20.07 -5.60 -7.55
C VAL A 466 20.95 -4.35 -7.52
N THR A 467 21.82 -4.19 -8.52
CA THR A 467 22.82 -3.09 -8.55
C THR A 467 22.30 -1.81 -9.18
N GLU A 468 21.17 -1.89 -9.87
CA GLU A 468 20.41 -0.74 -10.33
C GLU A 468 20.00 0.13 -9.12
N PRO A 469 19.97 1.47 -9.27
CA PRO A 469 19.61 2.35 -8.18
C PRO A 469 18.24 2.00 -7.59
N GLY A 470 18.19 1.90 -6.27
CA GLY A 470 16.96 1.77 -5.50
C GLY A 470 16.32 3.14 -5.33
N ILE A 471 15.00 3.23 -5.46
CA ILE A 471 14.25 4.48 -5.38
C ILE A 471 13.13 4.32 -4.37
N LEU A 472 13.05 5.24 -3.42
CA LEU A 472 11.88 5.46 -2.57
C LEU A 472 11.28 6.81 -2.91
N LEU A 473 9.98 6.82 -3.24
CA LEU A 473 9.21 8.04 -3.44
C LEU A 473 8.27 8.23 -2.26
N SER A 474 8.47 9.32 -1.51
CA SER A 474 7.59 9.70 -0.41
C SER A 474 6.15 9.89 -0.88
N ASP A 475 5.17 9.73 0.01
CA ASP A 475 3.86 10.36 -0.19
C ASP A 475 4.01 11.89 -0.31
N TYR A 476 2.94 12.61 -0.61
CA TYR A 476 2.89 14.05 -0.49
C TYR A 476 3.35 14.44 0.92
N LEU A 477 4.31 15.36 1.02
CA LEU A 477 4.88 15.72 2.33
C LEU A 477 3.82 16.24 3.30
N THR A 478 2.76 16.86 2.77
CA THR A 478 1.60 17.31 3.52
C THR A 478 0.78 16.16 4.10
N ASN A 479 0.84 14.94 3.56
CA ASN A 479 0.25 13.73 4.15
C ASN A 479 1.15 13.08 5.20
N LEU A 480 2.45 13.39 5.24
CA LEU A 480 3.42 12.69 6.11
C LEU A 480 3.67 13.39 7.44
N VAL A 481 3.39 14.68 7.52
CA VAL A 481 3.67 15.48 8.71
C VAL A 481 2.56 15.41 9.75
N ASN A 482 2.91 15.62 11.02
CA ASN A 482 1.94 15.64 12.10
C ASN A 482 1.18 16.97 12.12
N PHE A 483 -0.15 16.91 12.06
CA PHE A 483 -1.05 18.06 12.14
C PHE A 483 -1.89 18.02 13.41
N LYS A 484 -1.97 19.14 14.12
CA LYS A 484 -2.79 19.27 15.33
C LYS A 484 -4.16 19.82 14.98
N LEU A 485 -5.19 19.00 15.18
CA LEU A 485 -6.60 19.37 14.98
C LEU A 485 -7.07 20.40 16.03
N PRO A 486 -8.19 21.11 15.78
CA PRO A 486 -8.72 22.12 16.71
C PRO A 486 -9.06 21.59 18.12
N ASP A 487 -9.39 20.31 18.23
CA ASP A 487 -9.66 19.61 19.50
C ASP A 487 -8.39 19.24 20.29
N GLY A 488 -7.21 19.45 19.68
CA GLY A 488 -5.91 19.15 20.26
C GLY A 488 -5.32 17.80 19.84
N THR A 489 -6.07 16.95 19.15
CA THR A 489 -5.63 15.65 18.65
C THR A 489 -4.56 15.83 17.56
N ILE A 490 -3.56 14.94 17.53
CA ILE A 490 -2.56 14.92 16.46
C ILE A 490 -2.95 13.85 15.46
N THR A 491 -3.09 14.23 14.19
CA THR A 491 -3.26 13.30 13.06
C THR A 491 -2.05 13.35 12.15
N ARG A 492 -1.85 12.30 11.36
CA ARG A 492 -0.87 12.32 10.27
C ARG A 492 -1.54 12.94 9.04
N GLY A 493 -0.90 13.96 8.49
CA GLY A 493 -1.36 14.67 7.32
C GLY A 493 -2.13 15.96 7.63
N ILE A 494 -1.96 16.97 6.77
CA ILE A 494 -2.72 18.22 6.80
C ILE A 494 -4.05 17.95 6.08
N PRO A 495 -5.21 18.16 6.74
CA PRO A 495 -6.50 17.90 6.10
C PRO A 495 -6.68 18.73 4.83
N ARG A 496 -7.20 18.08 3.77
CA ARG A 496 -7.41 18.74 2.47
C ARG A 496 -8.30 19.99 2.52
N SER A 497 -9.23 20.05 3.48
CA SER A 497 -10.14 21.20 3.69
C SER A 497 -9.42 22.48 4.12
N VAL A 498 -8.20 22.38 4.65
CA VAL A 498 -7.39 23.50 5.12
C VAL A 498 -6.04 23.61 4.39
N LEU A 499 -5.74 22.70 3.46
CA LEU A 499 -4.45 22.62 2.76
C LEU A 499 -4.08 23.92 2.06
N GLN A 500 -5.05 24.72 1.58
CA GLN A 500 -4.84 26.03 0.96
C GLN A 500 -4.11 27.04 1.86
N TYR A 501 -4.05 26.81 3.18
CA TYR A 501 -3.31 27.67 4.10
C TYR A 501 -1.86 27.22 4.32
N TYR A 502 -1.50 26.03 3.83
CA TYR A 502 -0.28 25.33 4.20
C TYR A 502 0.52 24.81 2.99
N PHE A 503 0.57 25.56 1.89
CA PHE A 503 1.41 25.17 0.75
C PHE A 503 2.88 25.24 1.16
N VAL A 504 3.60 24.18 0.87
CA VAL A 504 5.00 23.97 1.25
C VAL A 504 5.89 24.89 0.41
N TYR A 505 6.71 25.71 1.06
CA TYR A 505 7.71 26.54 0.37
C TYR A 505 9.15 26.19 0.74
N ALA A 506 9.37 25.43 1.82
CA ALA A 506 10.68 24.89 2.14
C ALA A 506 10.58 23.53 2.81
N ILE A 507 11.58 22.69 2.59
CA ILE A 507 11.62 21.30 3.04
C ILE A 507 13.02 21.00 3.58
N GLU A 508 13.09 20.30 4.71
CA GLU A 508 14.29 19.62 5.19
C GLU A 508 13.99 18.12 5.30
N VAL A 509 14.90 17.30 4.77
CA VAL A 509 14.87 15.84 4.92
C VAL A 509 16.10 15.44 5.71
N GLU A 510 15.89 14.69 6.80
CA GLU A 510 16.95 14.13 7.62
C GLU A 510 16.95 12.60 7.50
N VAL A 511 18.09 12.03 7.13
CA VAL A 511 18.27 10.59 6.97
C VAL A 511 19.40 10.06 7.84
N SER A 512 19.31 8.81 8.29
CA SER A 512 20.43 8.09 8.90
C SER A 512 20.55 6.69 8.29
N PHE A 513 21.75 6.12 8.37
CA PHE A 513 22.07 4.79 7.85
C PHE A 513 22.67 3.94 8.96
N THR A 514 22.53 2.61 8.85
CA THR A 514 23.30 1.69 9.69
C THR A 514 24.75 1.60 9.20
N ASN A 515 25.62 1.00 10.02
CA ASN A 515 27.07 0.90 9.74
C ASN A 515 27.47 -0.34 8.94
N ASP A 516 26.53 -1.25 8.67
CA ASP A 516 26.75 -2.57 8.07
C ASP A 516 26.49 -2.62 6.55
N GLY A 517 26.03 -1.52 5.95
CA GLY A 517 25.83 -1.37 4.51
C GLY A 517 26.74 -0.31 3.90
N SER A 518 27.13 -0.48 2.63
CA SER A 518 27.97 0.48 1.90
C SER A 518 27.41 0.83 0.52
N GLY A 519 27.87 1.95 -0.03
CA GLY A 519 27.41 2.48 -1.30
C GLY A 519 27.30 4.00 -1.24
N LYS A 520 26.34 4.55 -1.99
CA LYS A 520 26.04 5.99 -1.97
C LYS A 520 24.55 6.23 -1.89
N PHE A 521 24.17 7.43 -1.46
CA PHE A 521 22.79 7.89 -1.58
C PHE A 521 22.74 9.33 -2.06
N GLU A 522 21.58 9.72 -2.56
CA GLU A 522 21.23 11.12 -2.79
C GLU A 522 19.75 11.36 -2.49
N ILE A 523 19.39 12.62 -2.29
CA ILE A 523 18.02 13.06 -2.04
C ILE A 523 17.65 14.08 -3.11
N ARG A 524 16.53 13.82 -3.77
CA ARG A 524 15.96 14.67 -4.83
C ARG A 524 14.53 15.03 -4.48
N TYR A 525 13.97 15.99 -5.20
CA TYR A 525 12.61 16.45 -4.93
C TYR A 525 11.83 16.70 -6.22
N SER A 526 10.52 16.52 -6.13
CA SER A 526 9.56 17.02 -7.11
C SER A 526 8.79 18.19 -6.51
N LYS A 527 8.58 19.24 -7.31
CA LYS A 527 7.76 20.39 -6.89
C LYS A 527 6.26 20.07 -6.87
N GLY A 528 5.83 18.96 -7.44
CA GLY A 528 4.43 18.53 -7.43
C GLY A 528 4.31 17.02 -7.54
N ALA A 529 3.07 16.54 -7.57
CA ALA A 529 2.77 15.11 -7.65
C ALA A 529 3.40 14.45 -8.88
N ILE A 530 4.05 13.31 -8.68
CA ILE A 530 4.51 12.42 -9.74
C ILE A 530 3.35 11.48 -10.09
N LYS A 531 2.84 11.61 -11.32
CA LYS A 531 1.66 10.86 -11.80
C LYS A 531 1.95 9.46 -12.34
N ASP A 532 3.21 9.13 -12.55
CA ASP A 532 3.61 7.77 -12.90
C ASP A 532 5.02 7.56 -12.33
N PRO A 533 5.14 6.95 -11.15
CA PRO A 533 6.43 6.77 -10.52
C PRO A 533 7.27 5.67 -11.19
N THR A 534 6.67 4.84 -12.06
CA THR A 534 7.39 3.73 -12.72
C THR A 534 8.43 4.20 -13.73
N ILE A 535 8.19 5.38 -14.33
CA ILE A 535 9.08 6.01 -15.31
C ILE A 535 10.12 6.94 -14.67
N ILE A 536 10.26 6.94 -13.34
CA ILE A 536 11.25 7.78 -12.66
C ILE A 536 12.66 7.40 -13.13
N ASP A 537 13.29 8.35 -13.82
CA ASP A 537 14.73 8.51 -13.86
C ASP A 537 15.10 9.62 -12.85
N PRO A 538 15.78 9.28 -11.74
CA PRO A 538 16.19 10.25 -10.73
C PRO A 538 16.91 11.48 -11.30
N LYS A 539 17.66 11.34 -12.40
CA LYS A 539 18.43 12.44 -12.99
C LYS A 539 17.56 13.58 -13.51
N ASN A 540 16.28 13.31 -13.80
CA ASN A 540 15.31 14.33 -14.21
C ASN A 540 14.78 15.16 -13.04
N PHE A 541 15.06 14.77 -11.80
CA PHE A 541 14.66 15.51 -10.60
C PHE A 541 15.86 16.26 -10.01
N PRO A 542 15.68 17.52 -9.59
CA PRO A 542 16.76 18.30 -8.97
C PRO A 542 17.22 17.67 -7.64
N LEU A 543 18.53 17.74 -7.40
CA LEU A 543 19.14 17.40 -6.12
C LEU A 543 18.73 18.41 -5.05
N MET A 544 18.51 17.93 -3.83
CA MET A 544 18.41 18.80 -2.66
C MET A 544 19.78 19.42 -2.33
N LEU A 545 19.76 20.50 -1.56
CA LEU A 545 20.96 21.26 -1.19
C LEU A 545 21.58 20.69 0.09
N ASP A 546 22.91 20.70 0.16
CA ASP A 546 23.67 20.35 1.37
C ASP A 546 23.89 21.61 2.22
N PRO A 547 23.29 21.73 3.42
CA PRO A 547 23.40 22.92 4.25
C PRO A 547 24.83 23.19 4.75
N ASN A 548 25.73 22.21 4.66
CA ASN A 548 27.13 22.35 5.03
C ASN A 548 28.03 22.74 3.84
N LYS A 549 27.50 22.77 2.61
CA LYS A 549 28.25 23.09 1.39
C LYS A 549 27.79 24.45 0.85
N ILE A 550 28.59 25.49 1.08
CA ILE A 550 28.28 26.87 0.68
C ILE A 550 29.20 27.30 -0.47
N ASP A 551 28.64 27.92 -1.51
CA ASP A 551 29.41 28.58 -2.56
C ASP A 551 30.18 29.79 -1.97
N PRO A 552 31.51 29.85 -2.13
CA PRO A 552 32.31 30.91 -1.52
C PRO A 552 31.99 32.31 -2.05
N ASN A 553 31.47 32.42 -3.28
CA ASN A 553 31.17 33.66 -3.97
C ASN A 553 29.73 34.12 -3.75
N THR A 554 28.76 33.23 -3.96
CA THR A 554 27.33 33.58 -3.86
C THR A 554 26.80 33.46 -2.44
N LYS A 555 27.51 32.73 -1.57
CA LYS A 555 27.05 32.33 -0.23
C LYS A 555 25.80 31.46 -0.23
N GLU A 556 25.45 30.86 -1.37
CA GLU A 556 24.30 29.95 -1.48
C GLU A 556 24.68 28.52 -1.11
N TRP A 557 23.71 27.71 -0.65
CA TRP A 557 23.94 26.27 -0.53
C TRP A 557 24.03 25.63 -1.91
N LEU A 558 25.01 24.75 -2.06
CA LEU A 558 25.21 23.98 -3.27
C LEU A 558 24.40 22.68 -3.23
N PRO A 559 23.99 22.14 -4.40
CA PRO A 559 23.43 20.80 -4.48
C PRO A 559 24.31 19.79 -3.76
N MET A 560 23.66 18.84 -3.07
CA MET A 560 24.39 17.73 -2.47
C MET A 560 25.09 16.92 -3.56
N ASP A 561 26.31 16.48 -3.30
CA ASP A 561 26.92 15.40 -4.08
C ASP A 561 26.41 14.06 -3.54
N PRO A 562 26.31 13.00 -4.36
CA PRO A 562 26.03 11.65 -3.85
C PRO A 562 26.97 11.30 -2.70
N LYS A 563 26.41 11.01 -1.54
CA LYS A 563 27.15 10.83 -0.29
C LYS A 563 27.44 9.36 -0.05
N PRO A 564 28.68 8.98 0.32
CA PRO A 564 28.99 7.61 0.69
C PRO A 564 28.32 7.23 2.00
N VAL A 565 28.00 5.94 2.14
CA VAL A 565 27.56 5.31 3.39
C VAL A 565 28.48 4.12 3.73
N PRO A 566 28.65 3.78 5.02
CA PRO A 566 28.04 4.44 6.18
C PRO A 566 28.70 5.78 6.52
N PHE A 567 28.00 6.63 7.25
CA PHE A 567 28.55 7.84 7.86
C PHE A 567 27.99 7.99 9.27
N ASN A 568 28.75 8.67 10.15
CA ASN A 568 28.33 8.85 11.54
C ASN A 568 27.19 9.88 11.65
N GLY A 569 26.10 9.50 12.32
CA GLY A 569 24.98 10.39 12.66
C GLY A 569 23.91 10.46 11.57
N SER A 570 23.38 11.66 11.33
CA SER A 570 22.36 11.92 10.32
C SER A 570 22.86 12.93 9.29
N PHE A 571 22.31 12.85 8.08
CA PHE A 571 22.54 13.81 7.01
C PHE A 571 21.25 14.59 6.77
N LYS A 572 21.38 15.92 6.65
CA LYS A 572 20.27 16.81 6.35
C LYS A 572 20.43 17.38 4.95
N ALA A 573 19.37 17.30 4.16
CA ALA A 573 19.27 18.00 2.88
C ALA A 573 18.11 19.00 2.94
N ARG A 574 18.26 20.13 2.25
CA ARG A 574 17.25 21.21 2.27
C ARG A 574 16.89 21.68 0.88
N VAL A 575 15.69 22.22 0.72
CA VAL A 575 15.28 22.91 -0.50
C VAL A 575 14.30 24.02 -0.18
N VAL A 576 14.36 25.10 -0.95
CA VAL A 576 13.35 26.16 -0.98
C VAL A 576 12.70 26.16 -2.35
N LEU A 577 11.37 26.08 -2.38
CA LEU A 577 10.59 26.05 -3.59
C LEU A 577 10.33 27.50 -4.04
N SER A 578 10.66 27.78 -5.31
CA SER A 578 10.40 29.08 -5.95
C SER A 578 8.93 29.48 -5.91
N THR A 579 8.04 28.50 -5.86
CA THR A 579 6.59 28.68 -5.74
C THR A 579 6.10 27.67 -4.70
N PRO A 580 5.34 28.11 -3.68
CA PRO A 580 4.79 27.18 -2.70
C PRO A 580 3.91 26.13 -3.39
N SER A 581 4.04 24.88 -2.96
CA SER A 581 3.38 23.72 -3.57
C SER A 581 2.48 22.99 -2.55
N PRO A 582 1.27 22.56 -2.94
CA PRO A 582 0.44 21.73 -2.07
C PRO A 582 1.02 20.33 -1.85
N ASP A 583 1.62 19.75 -2.88
CA ASP A 583 1.89 18.31 -2.96
C ASP A 583 3.33 18.02 -3.46
N PRO A 584 4.40 18.57 -2.83
CA PRO A 584 5.75 18.16 -3.16
C PRO A 584 6.04 16.74 -2.66
N GLN A 585 6.96 16.06 -3.33
CA GLN A 585 7.43 14.72 -2.95
C GLN A 585 8.97 14.66 -2.94
N ILE A 586 9.49 13.71 -2.17
CA ILE A 586 10.92 13.45 -2.01
C ILE A 586 11.27 12.10 -2.61
N LEU A 587 12.39 12.07 -3.33
CA LEU A 587 13.00 10.84 -3.81
C LEU A 587 14.27 10.60 -3.03
N ILE A 588 14.36 9.46 -2.34
CA ILE A 588 15.60 8.96 -1.76
C ILE A 588 16.11 7.88 -2.69
N VAL A 589 17.32 8.05 -3.20
CA VAL A 589 17.92 7.11 -4.16
C VAL A 589 19.14 6.46 -3.52
N LEU A 590 19.13 5.12 -3.50
CA LEU A 590 20.19 4.30 -2.93
C LEU A 590 20.98 3.65 -4.07
N TYR A 591 22.30 3.76 -3.99
CA TYR A 591 23.24 3.17 -4.95
C TYR A 591 24.05 2.10 -4.22
N PRO A 592 23.81 0.81 -4.49
CA PRO A 592 24.69 -0.26 -4.03
C PRO A 592 26.12 -0.02 -4.49
N ASP A 593 27.09 -0.38 -3.64
CA ASP A 593 28.50 -0.38 -4.05
C ASP A 593 28.78 -1.54 -5.03
N ASN A 594 28.17 -2.69 -4.75
CA ASN A 594 28.19 -3.89 -5.59
C ASN A 594 27.08 -4.86 -5.15
N GLN A 595 27.01 -6.04 -5.77
CA GLN A 595 25.97 -7.02 -5.47
C GLN A 595 26.01 -7.58 -4.03
N ASN A 596 27.07 -7.39 -3.26
CA ASN A 596 27.19 -7.95 -1.90
C ASN A 596 26.90 -6.95 -0.79
N THR A 597 26.71 -5.66 -1.11
CA THR A 597 26.50 -4.61 -0.10
C THR A 597 25.75 -3.42 -0.71
N ALA A 598 24.81 -2.88 0.07
CA ALA A 598 23.98 -1.75 -0.32
C ALA A 598 23.77 -0.79 0.87
N PRO A 599 23.39 0.47 0.62
CA PRO A 599 22.96 1.38 1.67
C PRO A 599 21.78 0.82 2.46
N HIS A 600 21.87 0.86 3.79
CA HIS A 600 20.79 0.48 4.70
C HIS A 600 20.19 1.74 5.33
N LEU A 601 19.14 2.27 4.71
CA LEU A 601 18.44 3.47 5.20
C LEU A 601 17.70 3.11 6.49
N LYS A 602 18.18 3.68 7.60
CA LYS A 602 17.69 3.39 8.95
C LYS A 602 16.52 4.28 9.35
N SER A 603 16.58 5.55 9.01
CA SER A 603 15.53 6.48 9.41
C SER A 603 15.35 7.64 8.46
N VAL A 604 14.14 8.17 8.40
CA VAL A 604 13.79 9.39 7.67
C VAL A 604 12.91 10.30 8.54
N VAL A 605 13.19 11.60 8.54
CA VAL A 605 12.33 12.64 9.13
C VAL A 605 12.13 13.75 8.11
N TYR A 606 10.87 14.13 7.88
CA TYR A 606 10.48 15.22 7.01
C TYR A 606 10.10 16.45 7.84
N ARG A 607 10.58 17.62 7.45
CA ARG A 607 10.20 18.91 8.03
C ARG A 607 9.80 19.85 6.92
N ILE A 608 8.67 20.53 7.10
CA ILE A 608 8.16 21.46 6.08
C ILE A 608 7.87 22.83 6.70
N TRP A 609 8.11 23.85 5.88
CA TRP A 609 7.65 25.21 6.10
C TRP A 609 6.60 25.55 5.07
N THR A 610 5.55 26.20 5.52
CA THR A 610 4.33 26.38 4.75
C THR A 610 3.88 27.83 4.77
N LYS A 611 3.19 28.25 3.72
CA LYS A 611 2.51 29.54 3.66
C LYS A 611 1.17 29.39 2.91
N PRO A 612 0.23 30.33 3.08
CA PRO A 612 -1.01 30.29 2.32
C PRO A 612 -0.77 30.28 0.81
N ALA A 613 -1.64 29.59 0.08
CA ALA A 613 -1.67 29.62 -1.36
C ALA A 613 -1.82 31.08 -1.84
N THR A 614 -0.93 31.49 -2.75
CA THR A 614 -0.97 32.82 -3.35
C THR A 614 -1.38 32.71 -4.80
N VAL A 615 -2.40 33.46 -5.22
CA VAL A 615 -2.78 33.60 -6.62
C VAL A 615 -2.10 34.85 -7.18
N GLU A 616 -1.21 34.68 -8.16
CA GLU A 616 -0.64 35.80 -8.91
C GLU A 616 -1.52 36.05 -10.15
N ILE A 617 -2.35 37.10 -10.12
CA ILE A 617 -3.16 37.49 -11.28
C ILE A 617 -2.29 38.27 -12.26
N LYS A 618 -1.82 37.61 -13.32
CA LYS A 618 -1.07 38.26 -14.41
C LYS A 618 -2.01 38.85 -15.45
N GLY A 619 -2.19 40.17 -15.43
CA GLY A 619 -2.91 40.91 -16.44
C GLY A 619 -4.40 41.07 -16.15
N PHE A 620 -4.73 42.05 -15.31
CA PHE A 620 -6.10 42.53 -15.16
C PHE A 620 -6.43 43.48 -16.32
N ARG A 621 -7.31 43.10 -17.25
CA ARG A 621 -7.88 44.04 -18.24
C ARG A 621 -9.24 44.51 -17.75
N TRP A 622 -9.32 45.76 -17.29
CA TRP A 622 -10.60 46.44 -17.13
C TRP A 622 -11.20 46.70 -18.51
N LEU A 623 -12.25 45.97 -18.89
CA LEU A 623 -13.13 46.41 -19.96
C LEU A 623 -14.09 47.44 -19.34
N LYS A 624 -13.91 48.70 -19.71
CA LYS A 624 -14.83 49.77 -19.32
C LYS A 624 -16.19 49.47 -19.98
N SER A 625 -17.22 49.19 -19.18
CA SER A 625 -18.57 49.03 -19.74
C SER A 625 -19.01 50.37 -20.34
N THR A 626 -19.31 50.39 -21.64
CA THR A 626 -20.03 51.51 -22.26
C THR A 626 -21.52 51.30 -21.98
N TRP A 627 -22.02 52.01 -20.97
CA TRP A 627 -23.44 52.32 -20.86
C TRP A 627 -23.79 53.45 -21.81
#